data_AF-A0A1J5PZ58-F1
#
_entry.id   AF-A0A1J5PZ58-F1
#
_cell.length_a   1.000
_cell.length_b   1.000
_cell.length_c   1.000
_cell.angle_alpha   90.00
_cell.angle_beta   90.00
_cell.angle_gamma   90.00
#
_symmetry.space_group_name_H-M   'P 1'
#
loop_
_entity.id
_entity.type
_entity.pdbx_description
1 polymer ?
#
loop_
_entity_poly.entity_id
_entity_poly.type
_entity_poly.pdbx_seq_one_letter_code
_entity_poly.pdbx_strand_id
1 'polypeptide(L)'
;MNIPGSIWLHDTGYGTLAATTEDYLRNGLVRASGGNNAKLLVFYCLADCWMSWNAAKRALSWGYSNVAWYPEGTEGWQRADLPLVDSQPEPRASEEGAPPR
;
A
#
# COMPACT_ATOMS: atom_id res chain seq x y z
N MET A 1 -10.13 6.21 -4.84
CA MET A 1 -10.26 6.93 -3.56
C MET A 1 -9.30 6.31 -2.55
N ASN A 2 -8.51 7.14 -1.87
CA ASN A 2 -7.66 6.71 -0.78
C ASN A 2 -7.70 7.75 0.36
N ILE A 3 -7.20 7.37 1.53
CA ILE A 3 -7.02 8.27 2.68
C ILE A 3 -5.94 9.32 2.29
N PRO A 4 -6.17 10.63 2.53
CA PRO A 4 -5.23 11.68 2.15
C PRO A 4 -3.79 11.40 2.57
N GLY A 5 -2.84 11.61 1.66
CA GLY A 5 -1.41 11.39 1.89
C GLY A 5 -0.94 9.94 1.70
N SER A 6 -1.84 9.04 1.28
CA SER A 6 -1.48 7.64 0.97
C SER A 6 -0.98 7.48 -0.46
N ILE A 7 -0.17 6.45 -0.68
CA ILE A 7 0.12 5.90 -2.02
C ILE A 7 -0.69 4.63 -2.23
N TRP A 8 -1.01 4.29 -3.48
CA TRP A 8 -1.77 3.08 -3.80
C TRP A 8 -0.90 2.04 -4.52
N LEU A 9 -0.62 0.94 -3.82
CA LEU A 9 0.14 -0.21 -4.33
C LEU A 9 -0.81 -1.41 -4.52
N HIS A 10 -1.34 -1.58 -5.72
CA HIS A 10 -2.30 -2.65 -6.02
C HIS A 10 -1.63 -4.03 -6.18
N ASP A 11 -2.38 -5.09 -5.87
CA ASP A 11 -2.00 -6.51 -5.95
C ASP A 11 -0.84 -6.98 -5.05
N THR A 12 -0.24 -6.08 -4.26
CA THR A 12 0.92 -6.42 -3.39
C THR A 12 0.56 -7.26 -2.17
N GLY A 13 -0.72 -7.60 -2.01
CA GLY A 13 -1.26 -8.40 -0.91
C GLY A 13 -1.54 -9.87 -1.24
N TYR A 14 -1.29 -10.31 -2.47
CA TYR A 14 -1.41 -11.73 -2.82
C TYR A 14 -0.44 -12.60 -2.00
N GLY A 15 -0.79 -13.88 -1.84
CA GLY A 15 -0.04 -14.83 -1.02
C GLY A 15 1.41 -14.97 -1.49
N THR A 16 1.59 -15.38 -2.74
CA THR A 16 2.88 -15.35 -3.43
C THR A 16 2.88 -14.17 -4.41
N LEU A 17 3.92 -13.34 -4.35
CA LEU A 17 4.11 -12.26 -5.31
C LEU A 17 5.07 -12.71 -6.42
N ALA A 18 4.79 -12.28 -7.64
CA ALA A 18 5.82 -12.29 -8.68
C ALA A 18 6.95 -11.33 -8.29
N ALA A 19 8.17 -11.60 -8.75
CA ALA A 19 9.34 -10.77 -8.42
C ALA A 19 9.11 -9.28 -8.74
N THR A 20 8.49 -8.98 -9.88
CA THR A 20 8.16 -7.60 -10.28
C THR A 20 7.17 -6.92 -9.34
N THR A 21 6.18 -7.65 -8.81
CA THR A 21 5.23 -7.14 -7.81
C THR A 21 5.90 -6.96 -6.45
N GLU A 22 6.86 -7.82 -6.11
CA GLU A 22 7.66 -7.68 -4.89
C GLU A 22 8.52 -6.43 -4.95
N ASP A 23 9.22 -6.19 -6.05
CA ASP A 23 10.03 -4.98 -6.27
C ASP A 23 9.16 -3.72 -6.24
N TYR A 24 7.98 -3.78 -6.86
CA TYR A 24 6.98 -2.70 -6.79
C TYR A 24 6.58 -2.38 -5.35
N LEU A 25 6.30 -3.40 -4.52
CA LEU A 25 6.01 -3.18 -3.09
C LEU A 25 7.22 -2.58 -2.38
N ARG A 26 8.43 -3.13 -2.58
CA ARG A 26 9.67 -2.62 -1.92
C ARG A 26 9.92 -1.16 -2.23
N ASN A 27 9.85 -0.78 -3.50
CA ASN A 27 10.04 0.60 -3.94
C ASN A 27 8.96 1.53 -3.37
N GLY A 28 7.71 1.08 -3.34
CA GLY A 28 6.62 1.80 -2.70
C GLY A 28 6.83 2.02 -1.20
N LEU A 29 7.32 1.01 -0.47
CA LEU A 29 7.63 1.13 0.95
C LEU A 29 8.78 2.11 1.21
N VAL A 30 9.83 2.11 0.38
CA VAL A 30 10.91 3.11 0.47
C VAL A 30 10.36 4.51 0.24
N ARG A 31 9.49 4.71 -0.75
CA ARG A 31 8.84 6.00 -1.03
C ARG A 31 7.96 6.48 0.12
N ALA A 32 7.08 5.61 0.64
CA ALA A 32 6.20 5.94 1.77
C ALA A 32 6.99 6.24 3.05
N SER A 33 8.05 5.48 3.31
CA SER A 33 8.89 5.63 4.48
C SER A 33 9.92 6.77 4.37
N GLY A 34 10.21 7.26 3.16
CA GLY A 34 11.35 8.12 2.90
C GLY A 34 12.70 7.43 3.18
N GLY A 35 12.76 6.11 3.03
CA GLY A 35 13.92 5.28 3.35
C GLY A 35 14.14 5.01 4.85
N ASN A 36 13.26 5.48 5.73
CA ASN A 36 13.36 5.26 7.17
C ASN A 36 12.48 4.09 7.63
N ASN A 37 13.10 2.94 7.90
CA ASN A 37 12.39 1.73 8.34
C ASN A 37 11.67 1.85 9.70
N ALA A 38 11.97 2.88 10.50
CA ALA A 38 11.30 3.16 11.77
C ALA A 38 10.11 4.12 11.64
N LYS A 39 9.89 4.73 10.46
CA LYS A 39 8.73 5.58 10.21
C LYS A 39 7.46 4.71 10.24
N LEU A 40 6.41 5.23 10.87
CA LEU A 40 5.12 4.54 10.91
C LEU A 40 4.57 4.36 9.49
N LEU A 41 4.34 3.11 9.11
CA LEU A 41 3.61 2.73 7.91
C LEU A 41 2.26 2.15 8.30
N VAL A 42 1.18 2.76 7.79
CA VAL A 42 -0.19 2.28 8.00
C VAL A 42 -0.68 1.63 6.71
N PHE A 43 -1.05 0.36 6.79
CA PHE A 43 -1.60 -0.40 5.67
C PHE A 43 -3.11 -0.49 5.79
N TYR A 44 -3.82 -0.27 4.69
CA TYR A 44 -5.27 -0.41 4.61
C TYR A 44 -5.69 -0.70 3.17
N CYS A 45 -6.95 -1.07 2.98
CA CYS A 45 -7.60 -1.18 1.69
C CYS A 45 -9.10 -0.87 1.88
N LEU A 46 -10.00 -1.76 1.48
CA LEU A 46 -11.39 -1.81 1.94
C LEU A 46 -11.48 -2.49 3.31
N ALA A 47 -12.66 -2.46 3.92
CA ALA A 47 -12.89 -3.16 5.19
C ALA A 47 -12.59 -4.66 5.04
N ASP A 48 -12.02 -5.26 6.08
CA ASP A 48 -11.70 -6.69 6.18
C ASP A 48 -10.82 -7.25 5.05
N CYS A 49 -10.10 -6.38 4.35
CA CYS A 49 -9.28 -6.77 3.21
C CYS A 49 -7.95 -7.41 3.65
N TRP A 50 -7.90 -8.74 3.54
CA TRP A 50 -6.72 -9.58 3.83
C TRP A 50 -5.48 -9.21 3.01
N MET A 51 -5.63 -8.64 1.82
CA MET A 51 -4.50 -8.24 0.99
C MET A 51 -3.65 -7.15 1.67
N SER A 52 -4.29 -6.15 2.29
CA SER A 52 -3.59 -5.09 3.01
C SER A 52 -2.84 -5.61 4.24
N TRP A 53 -3.43 -6.58 4.95
CA TRP A 53 -2.78 -7.25 6.08
C TRP A 53 -1.55 -8.06 5.65
N ASN A 54 -1.64 -8.79 4.54
CA ASN A 54 -0.50 -9.53 4.00
C ASN A 54 0.65 -8.60 3.61
N ALA A 55 0.35 -7.46 2.99
CA ALA A 55 1.35 -6.44 2.68
C ALA A 55 2.01 -5.88 3.95
N ALA A 56 1.24 -5.61 5.01
CA ALA A 56 1.75 -5.15 6.30
C ALA A 56 2.71 -6.17 6.93
N LYS A 57 2.32 -7.45 7.00
CA LYS A 57 3.19 -8.53 7.48
C LYS A 57 4.47 -8.67 6.66
N ARG A 58 4.37 -8.50 5.34
CA ARG A 58 5.53 -8.57 4.46
C ARG A 58 6.51 -7.43 4.73
N ALA A 59 6.01 -6.21 4.96
CA ALA A 59 6.85 -5.10 5.40
C ALA A 59 7.59 -5.39 6.71
N LEU A 60 6.92 -5.98 7.71
CA LEU A 60 7.59 -6.44 8.94
C LEU A 60 8.73 -7.42 8.64
N SER A 61 8.50 -8.38 7.75
CA SER A 61 9.54 -9.36 7.36
C SER A 61 10.75 -8.75 6.66
N TRP A 62 10.63 -7.52 6.16
CA TRP A 62 11.70 -6.78 5.49
C TRP A 62 12.37 -5.71 6.39
N GLY A 63 12.09 -5.74 7.70
CA GLY A 63 12.78 -4.91 8.68
C GLY A 63 12.17 -3.54 8.93
N TYR A 64 10.95 -3.28 8.44
CA TYR A 64 10.16 -2.14 8.91
C TYR A 64 9.68 -2.42 10.33
N SER A 65 10.06 -1.59 11.29
CA SER A 65 9.83 -1.85 12.72
C SER A 65 8.55 -1.21 13.26
N ASN A 66 7.96 -0.27 12.51
CA ASN A 66 6.79 0.50 12.93
C ASN A 66 5.67 0.38 11.90
N VAL A 67 4.91 -0.72 11.99
CA VAL A 67 3.85 -1.07 11.04
C VAL A 67 2.52 -1.18 11.77
N ALA A 68 1.50 -0.49 11.27
CA ALA A 68 0.12 -0.63 11.70
C ALA A 68 -0.74 -1.14 10.53
N TRP A 69 -1.77 -1.92 10.86
CA TRP A 69 -2.81 -2.31 9.92
C TRP A 69 -4.14 -1.73 10.37
N TYR A 70 -4.82 -1.04 9.47
CA TYR A 70 -6.12 -0.44 9.71
C TYR A 70 -7.21 -1.27 9.00
N PRO A 71 -7.94 -2.13 9.75
CA PRO A 71 -8.82 -3.15 9.17
C PRO A 71 -10.12 -2.59 8.59
N GLU A 72 -10.55 -1.42 9.09
CA GLU A 72 -11.77 -0.74 8.66
C GLU A 72 -11.66 -0.14 7.25
N GLY A 73 -10.44 0.06 6.74
CA GLY A 73 -10.19 0.53 5.38
C GLY A 73 -10.79 1.90 5.06
N THR A 74 -10.92 2.19 3.77
CA THR A 74 -11.56 3.43 3.27
C THR A 74 -13.04 3.50 3.65
N GLU A 75 -13.70 2.35 3.84
CA GLU A 75 -15.12 2.31 4.20
C GLU A 75 -15.36 2.82 5.62
N GLY A 76 -14.58 2.38 6.61
CA GLY A 76 -14.69 2.90 7.96
C GLY A 76 -14.18 4.34 8.09
N TRP A 77 -13.19 4.72 7.28
CA TRP A 77 -12.77 6.12 7.16
C TRP A 77 -13.92 7.01 6.67
N GLN A 78 -14.64 6.57 5.64
CA GLN A 78 -15.80 7.28 5.11
C GLN A 78 -16.97 7.28 6.11
N ARG A 79 -17.23 6.18 6.82
CA ARG A 79 -18.25 6.12 7.89
C ARG A 79 -17.97 7.09 9.04
N ALA A 80 -16.72 7.47 9.24
CA ALA A 80 -16.32 8.46 10.23
C ALA A 80 -16.41 9.91 9.70
N ASP A 81 -17.03 10.13 8.53
CA ASP A 81 -17.16 11.42 7.85
C ASP A 81 -15.80 12.10 7.56
N LEU A 82 -14.75 11.30 7.37
CA LEU A 82 -13.41 11.78 7.03
C LEU A 82 -13.20 11.82 5.51
N PRO A 83 -12.40 12.78 5.00
CA PRO A 83 -12.24 12.98 3.57
C PRO A 83 -11.47 11.84 2.92
N LEU A 84 -11.90 11.45 1.73
CA LEU A 84 -11.14 10.63 0.79
C LEU A 84 -10.75 11.49 -0.42
N VAL A 85 -9.64 11.15 -1.06
CA VAL A 85 -9.19 11.83 -2.28
C VAL A 85 -9.09 10.85 -3.45
N ASP A 86 -9.34 11.35 -4.65
CA ASP A 86 -9.12 10.57 -5.86
C ASP A 86 -7.65 10.18 -5.99
N SER A 87 -7.43 8.95 -6.43
CA SER A 87 -6.11 8.34 -6.46
C SER A 87 -6.03 7.33 -7.59
N GLN A 88 -4.87 7.24 -8.22
CA GLN A 88 -4.52 6.19 -9.18
C GLN A 88 -3.43 5.29 -8.58
N PRO A 89 -3.30 4.04 -9.03
CA PRO A 89 -2.21 3.19 -8.59
C PRO A 89 -0.86 3.82 -8.96
N GLU A 90 0.13 3.62 -8.10
CA GLU A 90 1.52 3.95 -8.46
C GLU A 90 1.92 3.12 -9.70
N PRO A 91 2.65 3.71 -10.66
CA PRO A 91 3.06 2.98 -11.86
C PRO A 91 3.99 1.82 -11.50
N ARG A 92 3.84 0.69 -12.19
CA ARG A 92 4.82 -0.40 -12.14
C ARG A 92 5.96 -0.13 -13.12
N ALA A 93 7.16 -0.58 -12.79
CA ALA A 93 8.32 -0.47 -13.69
C ALA A 93 8.08 -1.10 -15.08
N SER A 94 7.23 -2.14 -15.17
CA SER A 94 6.83 -2.75 -16.45
C SER A 94 5.80 -1.94 -17.25
N GLU A 95 5.13 -0.98 -16.62
CA GLU A 95 4.06 -0.15 -17.21
C GLU A 95 4.57 1.23 -17.63
N GLU A 96 5.70 1.69 -17.08
CA GLU A 96 6.36 2.96 -17.43
C GLU A 96 6.84 3.03 -18.89
N GLY A 97 6.86 1.91 -19.62
CA GLY A 97 7.20 1.82 -21.04
C GLY A 97 6.03 1.60 -22.01
N ALA A 98 4.79 1.48 -21.53
CA ALA A 98 3.64 1.26 -22.40
C ALA A 98 3.01 2.60 -22.81
N PRO A 99 2.75 2.86 -24.11
CA PRO A 99 2.03 4.05 -24.52
C PRO A 99 0.62 4.04 -23.91
N PRO A 100 0.05 5.22 -23.57
CA PRO A 100 -1.32 5.29 -23.06
C PRO A 100 -2.29 4.69 -24.10
N ARG A 101 -3.26 3.91 -23.63
CA ARG A 101 -4.37 3.40 -24.46
C ARG A 101 -5.30 4.53 -24.87
#